data_AF-A0A356VZ61-F1
#
_entry.id   AF-A0A356VZ61-F1
#
_cell.length_a   1.000
_cell.length_b   1.000
_cell.length_c   1.000
_cell.angle_alpha   90.00
_cell.angle_beta   90.00
_cell.angle_gamma   90.00
#
_symmetry.space_group_name_H-M   'P 1'
#
loop_
_entity.id
_entity.type
_entity.pdbx_description
1 polymer ?
#
loop_
_entity_poly.entity_id
_entity_poly.type
_entity_poly.pdbx_seq_one_letter_code
_entity_poly.pdbx_strand_id
1 'polypeptide(L)' 'GKSGDSVKKGDRLIEFDENAIRGEGYDTTVVLVVLNQDRFKGVRFAEEGPIRAGDPLIWV' A
#
# COMPACT_ATOMS: atom_id res chain seq x y z
N GLY A 1 0.28 8.44 -11.26
CA GLY A 1 0.05 7.82 -12.58
C GLY A 1 -1.39 8.06 -13.03
N LYS A 2 -1.73 7.79 -14.29
CA LYS A 2 -3.13 7.75 -14.74
C LYS A 2 -3.66 6.31 -14.71
N SER A 3 -4.97 6.14 -14.55
CA SER A 3 -5.59 4.81 -14.62
C SER A 3 -5.28 4.15 -15.95
N GLY A 4 -4.81 2.90 -15.90
CA GLY A 4 -4.39 2.12 -17.07
C GLY A 4 -2.89 2.17 -17.37
N ASP A 5 -2.09 2.97 -16.65
CA ASP A 5 -0.64 2.91 -16.76
C ASP A 5 -0.08 1.59 -16.20
N SER A 6 0.89 1.01 -16.91
CA SER A 6 1.75 -0.03 -16.36
C SER A 6 2.80 0.63 -15.47
N VAL A 7 2.90 0.18 -14.23
CA VAL A 7 3.79 0.73 -13.20
C VAL A 7 4.79 -0.31 -12.74
N LYS A 8 5.95 0.14 -12.26
CA LYS A 8 7.01 -0.70 -11.71
C LYS A 8 7.15 -0.46 -10.21
N LYS A 9 7.78 -1.41 -9.51
CA LYS A 9 8.09 -1.26 -8.09
C LYS A 9 8.88 0.04 -7.88
N GLY A 10 8.39 0.89 -6.99
CA GLY A 10 9.00 2.19 -6.67
C GLY A 10 8.38 3.39 -7.39
N ASP A 11 7.51 3.17 -8.38
CA ASP A 11 6.83 4.28 -9.03
C ASP A 11 5.85 4.97 -8.08
N ARG A 12 5.85 6.30 -8.08
CA ARG A 12 4.91 7.09 -7.30
C ARG A 12 3.52 7.05 -7.94
N LEU A 13 2.57 6.45 -7.23
CA LEU A 13 1.19 6.36 -7.69
C LEU A 13 0.38 7.60 -7.30
N ILE A 14 0.45 7.96 -6.01
CA ILE A 14 -0.30 9.05 -5.36
C ILE A 14 0.60 9.75 -4.33
N GLU A 15 0.23 10.97 -3.96
CA GLU A 15 0.85 11.78 -2.91
C GLU A 15 -0.27 12.43 -2.09
N PHE A 16 -0.09 12.51 -0.77
CA PHE A 16 -1.05 13.11 0.14
C PHE A 16 -0.33 13.86 1.26
N ASP A 17 -0.98 14.91 1.78
CA ASP A 17 -0.51 15.64 2.96
C ASP A 17 -1.07 14.97 4.21
N GLU A 18 -0.27 14.10 4.83
CA GLU A 18 -0.66 13.36 6.03
C GLU A 18 -0.97 14.30 7.21
N ASN A 19 -0.24 15.41 7.35
CA ASN A 19 -0.43 16.32 8.48
C ASN A 19 -1.77 17.05 8.38
N ALA A 20 -2.15 17.48 7.18
CA ALA A 20 -3.47 18.07 6.95
C ALA A 20 -4.59 17.07 7.25
N ILE A 21 -4.49 15.83 6.77
CA ILE A 21 -5.50 14.79 7.00
C ILE A 21 -5.67 14.48 8.49
N ARG A 22 -4.56 14.32 9.23
CA ARG A 22 -4.60 14.11 10.68
C ARG A 22 -5.14 15.34 11.41
N GLY A 23 -4.79 16.54 10.95
CA GLY A 23 -5.24 17.81 11.55
C GLY A 23 -6.75 18.01 11.46
N GLU A 24 -7.40 17.49 10.41
CA GLU A 24 -8.86 17.46 10.29
C GLU A 24 -9.52 16.36 11.14
N GLY A 25 -8.74 15.51 11.80
CA GLY A 25 -9.23 14.46 12.70
C GLY A 25 -9.54 13.13 12.02
N TYR A 26 -9.10 12.92 10.78
CA TYR A 26 -9.28 11.64 10.08
C TYR A 26 -8.21 10.61 10.46
N ASP A 27 -8.61 9.34 10.45
CA ASP A 27 -7.70 8.20 10.52
C ASP A 27 -6.94 8.07 9.18
N THR A 28 -5.62 7.98 9.26
CA THR A 28 -4.74 7.84 8.08
C THR A 28 -4.33 6.39 7.81
N THR A 29 -5.00 5.42 8.43
CA THR A 29 -4.80 4.00 8.17
C THR A 29 -5.06 3.68 6.69
N VAL A 30 -4.03 3.17 6.02
CA VAL A 30 -4.12 2.72 4.62
C VAL A 30 -4.45 1.23 4.59
N VAL A 31 -5.51 0.87 3.86
CA VAL A 31 -5.95 -0.53 3.69
C VAL A 31 -5.46 -1.08 2.35
N LEU A 32 -4.75 -2.20 2.38
CA LEU A 32 -4.36 -2.96 1.18
C LEU A 32 -5.27 -4.18 1.02
N VAL A 33 -5.92 -4.31 -0.14
CA VAL A 33 -6.82 -5.44 -0.45
C VAL A 33 -6.33 -6.20 -1.69
N VAL A 34 -6.17 -7.52 -1.57
CA VAL A 34 -5.84 -8.40 -2.70
C VAL A 34 -7.10 -9.10 -3.20
N LEU A 35 -7.58 -8.70 -4.39
CA LEU A 35 -8.85 -9.19 -4.95
C LEU A 35 -8.72 -10.53 -5.70
N ASN A 36 -7.52 -10.86 -6.23
CA ASN A 36 -7.30 -12.04 -7.09
C ASN A 36 -6.80 -13.26 -6.31
N GLN A 37 -7.43 -13.55 -5.18
CA GLN A 37 -6.99 -14.60 -4.25
C GLN A 37 -7.06 -16.02 -4.84
N ASP A 38 -7.88 -16.28 -5.85
CA ASP A 38 -7.86 -17.58 -6.56
C ASP A 38 -6.52 -17.88 -7.25
N ARG A 39 -5.75 -16.83 -7.58
CA ARG A 39 -4.43 -16.95 -8.22
C ARG A 39 -3.28 -17.02 -7.23
N PHE A 40 -3.48 -16.59 -5.99
CA PHE A 40 -2.45 -16.54 -4.95
C PHE A 40 -2.85 -17.49 -3.82
N LYS A 41 -2.05 -18.53 -3.56
CA LYS A 41 -2.39 -19.58 -2.59
C LYS A 41 -2.49 -19.10 -1.13
N GLY A 42 -2.19 -17.82 -0.89
CA GLY A 42 -2.38 -17.11 0.36
C GLY A 42 -1.53 -15.85 0.39
N VAL A 43 -1.89 -14.90 1.27
CA VAL A 43 -1.08 -13.71 1.55
C VAL A 43 -0.54 -13.85 2.96
N ARG A 44 0.78 -13.67 3.13
CA ARG A 44 1.44 -13.64 4.44
C ARG A 44 2.10 -12.29 4.66
N PHE A 45 2.04 -11.76 5.88
CA PHE A 45 2.83 -10.59 6.23
C PHE A 45 4.32 -10.93 6.18
N ALA A 46 5.12 -10.00 5.64
CA ALA A 46 6.57 -10.17 5.57
C ALA A 46 7.21 -9.93 6.93
N GLU A 47 6.77 -8.89 7.64
CA GLU A 47 7.21 -8.52 8.98
C GLU A 47 6.08 -7.74 9.68
N GLU A 48 6.07 -7.78 11.02
CA GLU A 48 5.20 -6.94 11.84
C GLU A 48 5.99 -5.74 12.37
N GLY A 49 5.38 -4.56 12.35
CA GLY A 49 5.98 -3.33 12.87
C GLY A 49 6.26 -2.28 11.79
N PRO A 50 7.10 -1.28 12.09
CA PRO A 50 7.37 -0.18 11.18
C PRO A 50 8.13 -0.65 9.93
N ILE A 51 7.64 -0.27 8.75
CA ILE A 51 8.30 -0.51 7.46
C ILE A 51 8.57 0.81 6.73
N ARG A 52 9.45 0.80 5.73
CA ARG A 52 9.71 1.93 4.84
C ARG A 52 9.23 1.66 3.42
N ALA A 53 9.08 2.73 2.65
CA ALA A 53 8.76 2.62 1.22
C ALA A 53 9.83 1.79 0.50
N GLY A 54 9.39 0.72 -0.18
CA GLY A 54 10.26 -0.22 -0.89
C GLY A 54 10.50 -1.53 -0.16
N ASP A 55 10.27 -1.56 1.17
CA ASP A 55 10.36 -2.78 1.97
C ASP A 55 9.24 -3.77 1.57
N PRO A 56 9.47 -5.09 1.68
CA PRO A 56 8.41 -6.07 1.50
C PRO A 56 7.37 -5.93 2.62
N LEU A 57 6.10 -5.77 2.25
CA LEU A 57 4.98 -5.78 3.21
C LEU A 57 4.32 -7.17 3.29
N ILE A 58 4.17 -7.84 2.14
CA ILE A 58 3.54 -9.16 2.04
C ILE A 58 4.31 -10.09 1.11
N TRP A 59 4.15 -11.38 1.35
CA TRP A 59 4.51 -12.47 0.44
C TRP A 59 3.23 -13.14 -0.08
N VAL A 60 3.19 -13.43 -1.38
CA VAL A 60 2.05 -14.04 -2.10
C VAL A 60 2.45 -15.31 -2.84
#